data_AF-A0A317J2Q9-F1
#
_entry.id   AF-A0A317J2Q9-F1
#
_cell.length_a   1.000
_cell.length_b   1.000
_cell.length_c   1.000
_cell.angle_alpha   90.00
_cell.angle_beta   90.00
_cell.angle_gamma   90.00
#
_symmetry.space_group_name_H-M   'P 1'
#
loop_
_entity.id
_entity.type
_entity.pdbx_description
1 polymer ?
#
loop_
_entity_poly.entity_id
_entity_poly.type
_entity_poly.pdbx_seq_one_letter_code
_entity_poly.pdbx_strand_id
1 'polypeptide(L)'
;MGAGFRPRQVQGLHNDLIHPAEMMIRAFYCWQQTQWPGRNGRMHYAHTLFNLYVLRWLQFLSMRLWDEGRGSTTGRLAEIQGLLDELWRSSPAGQPVIVRDARWLIPLAQSLITDELAPYFEVARQVTETLPEADVLEIRKAHVRMIGGHLTSQIRYYCTKEGGSINEPSVVLRTRTSNALDFALLVQGLVGLLRAYECAFESGDQRMRLDMAGAICQGISADPELFLNRVDLLSAYTMIEHVFIATDGEGHVVYSPLGERHVQLLKEYGALIDRLIQPLRSDFPRFRPVDGGYSPYGVIFGLPSHLIEHMALKALEHDAETRFSLEDVFEDAVFEDGDTNAAKLAWVNGWRKLPHIGREVQRLYDYPQQFAEEVYGRIETELSRRECVSRTGRLYIVFDPETDSKAAAIPELPARYFGSSDSQIAAAHKAEPYDRAQLLAGRREGHFLVSYETPGGWIALKKELLTEVLGAGRDARIAGLPLDAAQVLRLMCTGLTSTEGAPWTTGAGSVAFPTVRAPRGSR
;
A
#
# COMPACT_ATOMS: atom_id res chain seq x y z
N MET A 1 -1.51 14.97 17.81
CA MET A 1 -0.94 14.35 16.59
C MET A 1 0.41 13.79 16.97
N GLY A 2 0.55 12.46 17.02
CA GLY A 2 1.79 11.77 17.39
C GLY A 2 2.69 11.53 16.17
N ALA A 3 4.00 11.41 16.39
CA ALA A 3 5.01 10.92 15.44
C ALA A 3 5.12 11.60 14.04
N GLY A 4 4.61 12.82 13.87
CA GLY A 4 4.72 13.55 12.59
C GLY A 4 3.63 13.24 11.57
N PHE A 5 2.64 12.41 11.88
CA PHE A 5 1.46 12.23 11.01
C PHE A 5 0.66 13.53 10.91
N ARG A 6 0.73 14.19 9.75
CA ARG A 6 -0.02 15.41 9.42
C ARG A 6 -0.96 15.11 8.25
N PRO A 7 -2.26 14.87 8.52
CA PRO A 7 -3.22 14.60 7.46
C PRO A 7 -3.22 15.73 6.42
N ARG A 8 -3.11 15.36 5.13
CA ARG A 8 -3.15 16.27 3.98
C ARG A 8 -4.47 17.03 4.01
N GLN A 9 -4.44 18.36 3.96
CA GLN A 9 -5.66 19.16 3.78
C GLN A 9 -6.23 18.93 2.38
N VAL A 10 -7.38 18.26 2.28
CA VAL A 10 -8.10 18.09 1.02
C VAL A 10 -9.23 19.13 0.94
N GLN A 11 -9.26 19.95 -0.11
CA GLN A 11 -10.35 20.93 -0.26
C GLN A 11 -11.69 20.21 -0.47
N GLY A 12 -12.68 20.51 0.39
CA GLY A 12 -14.03 19.96 0.27
C GLY A 12 -14.21 18.53 0.81
N LEU A 13 -13.15 17.88 1.28
CA LEU A 13 -13.19 16.58 1.94
C LEU A 13 -12.39 16.67 3.24
N HIS A 14 -12.94 16.24 4.37
CA HIS A 14 -12.21 16.24 5.63
C HIS A 14 -11.13 15.14 5.64
N ASN A 15 -10.03 15.31 4.90
CA ASN A 15 -8.77 14.54 4.95
C ASN A 15 -8.89 13.00 5.04
N ASP A 16 -9.97 12.42 4.49
CA ASP A 16 -10.41 11.03 4.72
C ASP A 16 -10.50 10.63 6.21
N LEU A 17 -10.42 11.64 7.07
CA LEU A 17 -10.71 11.66 8.47
C LEU A 17 -12.19 11.88 8.61
N ILE A 18 -12.91 10.79 8.80
CA ILE A 18 -14.33 10.80 9.13
C ILE A 18 -14.59 11.82 10.25
N HIS A 19 -15.08 13.00 9.88
CA HIS A 19 -15.35 14.07 10.82
C HIS A 19 -16.66 13.73 11.54
N PRO A 20 -16.74 13.81 12.88
CA PRO A 20 -17.96 13.45 13.60
C PRO A 20 -19.21 14.17 13.08
N ALA A 21 -19.08 15.44 12.68
CA ALA A 21 -20.19 16.17 12.07
C ALA A 21 -20.56 15.65 10.68
N GLU A 22 -19.59 15.25 9.87
CA GLU A 22 -19.85 14.66 8.56
C GLU A 22 -20.56 13.31 8.70
N MET A 23 -20.16 12.48 9.68
CA MET A 23 -20.88 11.25 10.00
C MET A 23 -22.31 11.51 10.41
N MET A 24 -22.54 12.51 11.27
CA MET A 24 -23.90 12.88 11.66
C MET A 24 -24.73 13.30 10.44
N ILE A 25 -24.14 14.05 9.49
CA ILE A 25 -24.82 14.46 8.24
C ILE A 25 -25.13 13.24 7.37
N ARG A 26 -24.15 12.36 7.10
CA ARG A 26 -24.34 11.17 6.26
C ARG A 26 -25.33 10.18 6.89
N ALA A 27 -25.23 9.97 8.19
CA ALA A 27 -26.14 9.12 8.94
C ALA A 27 -27.56 9.70 8.97
N PHE A 28 -27.72 11.02 9.11
CA PHE A 28 -29.01 11.69 9.00
C PHE A 28 -29.60 11.58 7.59
N TYR A 29 -28.76 11.68 6.55
CA TYR A 29 -29.17 11.45 5.17
C TYR A 29 -29.65 10.01 4.95
N CYS A 30 -28.90 9.00 5.42
CA CYS A 30 -29.34 7.60 5.40
C CYS A 30 -30.70 7.44 6.09
N TRP A 31 -30.86 8.08 7.25
CA TRP A 31 -32.09 8.04 8.04
C TRP A 31 -33.29 8.71 7.34
N GLN A 32 -33.10 9.80 6.61
CA GLN A 32 -34.17 10.39 5.80
C GLN A 32 -34.71 9.44 4.71
N GLN A 33 -33.85 8.55 4.19
CA GLN A 33 -34.22 7.61 3.14
C GLN A 33 -34.89 6.33 3.65
N THR A 34 -34.65 5.94 4.90
CA THR A 34 -35.14 4.67 5.47
C THR A 34 -36.36 4.82 6.39
N GLN A 35 -36.95 6.02 6.45
CA GLN A 35 -38.07 6.44 7.32
C GLN A 35 -37.74 6.44 8.83
N TRP A 36 -38.45 7.29 9.60
CA TRP A 36 -38.22 7.44 11.04
C TRP A 36 -38.56 6.16 11.82
N PRO A 37 -37.60 5.47 12.43
CA PRO A 37 -37.92 4.43 13.38
C PRO A 37 -38.45 5.09 14.66
N GLY A 38 -39.24 4.33 15.43
CA GLY A 38 -39.70 4.76 16.74
C GLY A 38 -38.53 5.09 17.69
N ARG A 39 -38.85 5.44 18.94
CA ARG A 39 -37.86 5.82 19.98
C ARG A 39 -36.63 4.90 20.02
N ASN A 40 -36.81 3.58 19.86
CA ASN A 40 -35.72 2.60 19.94
C ASN A 40 -34.70 2.74 18.80
N GLY A 41 -35.14 3.00 17.57
CA GLY A 41 -34.20 3.19 16.45
C GLY A 41 -33.38 4.48 16.59
N ARG A 42 -33.95 5.54 17.20
CA ARG A 42 -33.21 6.76 17.52
C ARG A 42 -32.11 6.54 18.56
N MET A 43 -32.38 5.71 19.57
CA MET A 43 -31.37 5.35 20.57
C MET A 43 -30.26 4.50 19.93
N HIS A 44 -30.64 3.48 19.15
CA HIS A 44 -29.69 2.65 18.40
C HIS A 44 -28.76 3.49 17.53
N TYR A 45 -29.34 4.41 16.77
CA TYR A 45 -28.61 5.37 15.95
C TYR A 45 -27.59 6.19 16.75
N ALA A 46 -28.03 6.78 17.87
CA ALA A 46 -27.16 7.62 18.71
C ALA A 46 -26.00 6.79 19.30
N HIS A 47 -26.26 5.57 19.73
CA HIS A 47 -25.23 4.65 20.23
C HIS A 47 -24.21 4.27 19.15
N THR A 48 -24.66 3.92 17.94
CA THR A 48 -23.74 3.57 16.84
C THR A 48 -22.81 4.72 16.48
N LEU A 49 -23.33 5.95 16.39
CA LEU A 49 -22.48 7.12 16.11
C LEU A 49 -21.54 7.45 17.26
N PHE A 50 -21.99 7.32 18.51
CA PHE A 50 -21.13 7.49 19.68
C PHE A 50 -20.00 6.46 19.70
N ASN A 51 -20.31 5.19 19.42
CA ASN A 51 -19.32 4.12 19.36
C ASN A 51 -18.28 4.38 18.26
N LEU A 52 -18.71 4.82 17.08
CA LEU A 52 -17.78 5.21 16.01
C LEU A 52 -16.89 6.39 16.42
N TYR A 53 -17.44 7.39 17.11
CA TYR A 53 -16.67 8.51 17.65
C TYR A 53 -15.60 8.02 18.64
N VAL A 54 -15.96 7.19 19.62
CA VAL A 54 -15.01 6.63 20.59
C VAL A 54 -13.95 5.78 19.88
N LEU A 55 -14.35 4.92 18.95
CA LEU A 55 -13.42 4.10 18.16
C LEU A 55 -12.38 4.97 17.44
N ARG A 56 -12.80 6.12 16.91
CA ARG A 56 -11.88 7.08 16.27
C ARG A 56 -10.86 7.66 17.27
N TRP A 57 -11.26 7.94 18.50
CA TRP A 57 -10.31 8.37 19.54
C TRP A 57 -9.34 7.25 19.91
N LEU A 58 -9.81 6.01 19.97
CA LEU A 58 -8.94 4.85 20.23
C LEU A 58 -7.92 4.65 19.11
N GLN A 59 -8.28 4.87 17.84
CA GLN A 59 -7.34 4.91 16.71
C GLN A 59 -6.27 6.00 16.87
N PHE A 60 -6.65 7.19 17.34
CA PHE A 60 -5.66 8.24 17.59
C PHE A 60 -4.78 7.92 18.80
N LEU A 61 -5.34 7.30 19.85
CA LEU A 61 -4.60 6.86 21.01
C LEU A 61 -3.62 5.74 20.65
N SER A 62 -3.97 4.83 19.74
CA SER A 62 -3.07 3.76 19.28
C SER A 62 -1.84 4.30 18.54
N MET A 63 -1.94 5.49 17.95
CA MET A 63 -0.78 6.20 17.36
C MET A 63 0.09 6.93 18.39
N ARG A 64 -0.31 6.95 19.67
CA ARG A 64 0.39 7.60 20.79
C ARG A 64 0.97 6.60 21.79
N LEU A 65 1.00 5.32 21.45
CA LEU A 65 1.57 4.26 22.29
C LEU A 65 3.01 4.58 22.73
N TRP A 66 3.76 5.30 21.91
CA TRP A 66 5.19 5.58 22.13
C TRP A 66 5.49 6.93 22.82
N ASP A 67 4.48 7.71 23.19
CA ASP A 67 4.66 9.10 23.66
C ASP A 67 5.47 9.26 24.97
N GLU A 68 5.47 8.28 25.90
CA GLU A 68 6.29 8.36 27.13
C GLU A 68 7.40 7.29 27.14
N GLY A 69 7.84 6.89 25.95
CA GLY A 69 8.95 5.95 25.76
C GLY A 69 8.53 4.52 25.46
N ARG A 70 9.52 3.67 25.16
CA ARG A 70 9.31 2.32 24.62
C ARG A 70 8.80 1.31 25.66
N GLY A 71 9.15 1.49 26.93
CA GLY A 71 8.91 0.52 28.01
C GLY A 71 7.44 0.35 28.44
N SER A 72 6.56 1.30 28.11
CA SER A 72 5.14 1.27 28.49
C SER A 72 4.20 0.88 27.34
N THR A 73 4.74 0.62 26.15
CA THR A 73 3.96 0.41 24.91
C THR A 73 2.98 -0.75 25.01
N THR A 74 3.41 -1.91 25.53
CA THR A 74 2.55 -3.07 25.76
C THR A 74 1.43 -2.78 26.76
N GLY A 75 1.75 -2.13 27.87
CA GLY A 75 0.77 -1.76 28.90
C GLY A 75 -0.32 -0.86 28.34
N ARG A 76 0.06 0.14 27.53
CA ARG A 76 -0.89 1.04 26.87
C ARG A 76 -1.74 0.38 25.80
N LEU A 77 -1.16 -0.53 25.02
CA LEU A 77 -1.96 -1.28 24.05
C LEU A 77 -3.03 -2.12 24.76
N ALA A 78 -2.68 -2.72 25.91
CA ALA A 78 -3.64 -3.41 26.77
C ALA A 78 -4.68 -2.45 27.40
N GLU A 79 -4.29 -1.24 27.79
CA GLU A 79 -5.24 -0.21 28.25
C GLU A 79 -6.24 0.17 27.14
N ILE A 80 -5.76 0.36 25.90
CA ILE A 80 -6.63 0.62 24.74
C ILE A 80 -7.57 -0.55 24.49
N GLN A 81 -7.09 -1.80 24.59
CA GLN A 81 -7.95 -2.98 24.51
C GLN A 81 -9.01 -2.96 25.62
N GLY A 82 -8.64 -2.65 26.87
CA GLY A 82 -9.60 -2.57 27.98
C GLY A 82 -10.67 -1.49 27.77
N LEU A 83 -10.31 -0.35 27.17
CA LEU A 83 -11.28 0.69 26.78
C LEU A 83 -12.20 0.22 25.64
N LEU A 84 -11.65 -0.53 24.68
CA LEU A 84 -12.43 -1.13 23.58
C LEU A 84 -13.42 -2.18 24.10
N ASP A 85 -12.97 -3.05 25.00
CA ASP A 85 -13.81 -4.06 25.66
C ASP A 85 -14.93 -3.40 26.47
N GLU A 86 -14.62 -2.32 27.19
CA GLU A 86 -15.62 -1.57 27.96
C GLU A 86 -16.65 -0.87 27.07
N LEU A 87 -16.22 -0.32 25.93
CA LEU A 87 -17.13 0.27 24.95
C LEU A 87 -18.17 -0.75 24.49
N TRP A 88 -17.74 -1.98 24.17
CA TRP A 88 -18.65 -3.01 23.70
C TRP A 88 -19.48 -3.63 24.81
N ARG A 89 -18.90 -3.83 26.00
CA ARG A 89 -19.62 -4.34 27.17
C ARG A 89 -20.74 -3.40 27.63
N SER A 90 -20.52 -2.09 27.57
CA SER A 90 -21.48 -1.07 27.98
C SER A 90 -22.49 -0.70 26.88
N SER A 91 -22.28 -1.18 25.65
CA SER A 91 -23.20 -0.94 24.54
C SER A 91 -24.51 -1.73 24.70
N PRO A 92 -25.67 -1.17 24.31
CA PRO A 92 -26.94 -1.90 24.33
C PRO A 92 -26.88 -3.21 23.54
N ALA A 93 -27.64 -4.21 23.99
CA ALA A 93 -27.80 -5.46 23.26
C ALA A 93 -28.29 -5.19 21.82
N GLY A 94 -27.58 -5.76 20.83
CA GLY A 94 -27.85 -5.54 19.40
C GLY A 94 -27.05 -4.41 18.76
N GLN A 95 -26.17 -3.70 19.48
CA GLN A 95 -25.14 -2.89 18.85
C GLN A 95 -24.06 -3.79 18.23
N PRO A 96 -23.58 -3.49 17.02
CA PRO A 96 -22.48 -4.25 16.43
C PRO A 96 -21.17 -3.95 17.14
N VAL A 97 -20.33 -4.97 17.25
CA VAL A 97 -18.93 -4.79 17.60
C VAL A 97 -18.17 -4.47 16.31
N ILE A 98 -17.77 -3.21 16.13
CA ILE A 98 -17.14 -2.77 14.86
C ILE A 98 -15.68 -3.27 14.78
N VAL A 99 -14.93 -3.20 15.88
CA VAL A 99 -13.55 -3.69 15.96
C VAL A 99 -13.38 -4.39 17.31
N ARG A 100 -12.90 -5.62 17.31
CA ARG A 100 -12.71 -6.43 18.53
C ARG A 100 -11.31 -6.24 19.12
N ASP A 101 -10.32 -6.01 18.27
CA ASP A 101 -8.91 -6.05 18.64
C ASP A 101 -8.23 -4.70 18.44
N ALA A 102 -7.67 -4.16 19.53
CA ALA A 102 -6.96 -2.88 19.54
C ALA A 102 -5.78 -2.84 18.56
N ARG A 103 -5.20 -3.99 18.21
CA ARG A 103 -4.09 -4.11 17.24
C ARG A 103 -4.50 -3.69 15.83
N TRP A 104 -5.78 -3.84 15.48
CA TRP A 104 -6.33 -3.41 14.18
C TRP A 104 -6.51 -1.89 14.10
N LEU A 105 -6.53 -1.19 15.24
CA LEU A 105 -6.68 0.27 15.28
C LEU A 105 -5.45 1.01 14.73
N ILE A 106 -4.26 0.42 14.83
CA ILE A 106 -3.01 1.01 14.33
C ILE A 106 -3.06 1.15 12.80
N PRO A 107 -3.20 0.07 12.00
CA PRO A 107 -3.31 0.20 10.56
C PRO A 107 -4.55 0.99 10.10
N LEU A 108 -5.67 0.92 10.82
CA LEU A 108 -6.80 1.83 10.57
C LEU A 108 -6.40 3.30 10.73
N ALA A 109 -5.65 3.65 11.78
CA ALA A 109 -5.19 5.01 12.01
C ALA A 109 -4.17 5.47 10.96
N GLN A 110 -3.45 4.54 10.33
CA GLN A 110 -2.54 4.83 9.23
C GLN A 110 -3.26 5.07 7.90
N SER A 111 -4.54 4.75 7.74
CA SER A 111 -5.30 4.98 6.49
C SER A 111 -5.47 6.44 6.07
N LEU A 112 -4.97 7.41 6.86
CA LEU A 112 -5.09 8.83 6.58
C LEU A 112 -4.11 9.27 5.50
N ILE A 113 -4.58 9.97 4.47
CA ILE A 113 -3.69 10.55 3.48
C ILE A 113 -2.85 11.66 4.13
N THR A 114 -1.52 11.57 3.98
CA THR A 114 -0.54 12.54 4.47
C THR A 114 0.47 12.85 3.36
N ASP A 115 0.99 14.08 3.36
CA ASP A 115 2.10 14.48 2.47
C ASP A 115 3.46 13.97 2.95
N GLU A 116 3.55 13.57 4.22
CA GLU A 116 4.75 13.02 4.84
C GLU A 116 4.64 11.49 4.89
N LEU A 117 5.47 10.79 4.10
CA LEU A 117 5.43 9.33 3.99
C LEU A 117 6.32 8.59 5.00
N ALA A 118 7.40 9.22 5.48
CA ALA A 118 8.30 8.62 6.47
C ALA A 118 7.60 8.14 7.76
N PRO A 119 6.59 8.85 8.31
CA PRO A 119 5.87 8.40 9.51
C PRO A 119 5.26 6.99 9.43
N TYR A 120 4.82 6.54 8.24
CA TYR A 120 4.30 5.17 8.08
C TYR A 120 5.34 4.11 8.41
N PHE A 121 6.54 4.26 7.85
CA PHE A 121 7.64 3.34 8.06
C PHE A 121 8.18 3.40 9.49
N GLU A 122 8.16 4.59 10.09
CA GLU A 122 8.54 4.78 11.49
C GLU A 122 7.59 4.07 12.45
N VAL A 123 6.27 4.18 12.26
CA VAL A 123 5.31 3.43 13.07
C VAL A 123 5.50 1.92 12.89
N ALA A 124 5.68 1.46 11.65
CA ALA A 124 5.90 0.05 11.40
C ALA A 124 7.26 -0.45 11.97
N ARG A 125 8.26 0.44 12.10
CA ARG A 125 9.50 0.21 12.86
C ARG A 125 9.23 0.06 14.35
N GLN A 126 8.53 1.02 14.93
CA GLN A 126 8.20 1.06 16.35
C GLN A 126 7.39 -0.18 16.77
N VAL A 127 6.37 -0.56 16.00
CA VAL A 127 5.63 -1.82 16.20
C VAL A 127 6.60 -2.99 16.30
N THR A 128 7.47 -3.16 15.31
CA THR A 128 8.41 -4.30 15.25
C THR A 128 9.42 -4.33 16.40
N GLU A 129 9.89 -3.17 16.84
CA GLU A 129 10.98 -3.08 17.83
C GLU A 129 10.52 -3.05 19.29
N THR A 130 9.27 -2.68 19.56
CA THR A 130 8.82 -2.41 20.94
C THR A 130 7.69 -3.29 21.43
N LEU A 131 6.91 -3.89 20.54
CA LEU A 131 5.78 -4.73 20.94
C LEU A 131 6.16 -6.22 21.01
N PRO A 132 5.46 -7.02 21.83
CA PRO A 132 5.62 -8.47 21.85
C PRO A 132 5.36 -9.09 20.48
N GLU A 133 6.02 -10.22 20.18
CA GLU A 133 5.94 -10.87 18.86
C GLU A 133 4.52 -11.20 18.43
N ALA A 134 3.67 -11.67 19.35
CA ALA A 134 2.26 -11.97 19.07
C ALA A 134 1.47 -10.71 18.62
N ASP A 135 1.74 -9.56 19.24
CA ASP A 135 1.08 -8.30 18.88
C ASP A 135 1.62 -7.76 17.56
N VAL A 136 2.93 -7.84 17.36
CA VAL A 136 3.57 -7.49 16.08
C VAL A 136 2.97 -8.28 14.94
N LEU A 137 2.77 -9.58 15.14
CA LEU A 137 2.24 -10.45 14.10
C LEU A 137 0.79 -10.12 13.76
N GLU A 138 -0.06 -9.92 14.76
CA GLU A 138 -1.47 -9.56 14.53
C GLU A 138 -1.59 -8.19 13.83
N ILE A 139 -0.78 -7.20 14.24
CA ILE A 139 -0.74 -5.88 13.57
C ILE A 139 -0.33 -6.03 12.11
N ARG A 140 0.70 -6.85 11.82
CA ARG A 140 1.13 -7.12 10.44
C ARG A 140 0.06 -7.83 9.63
N LYS A 141 -0.66 -8.79 10.23
CA LYS A 141 -1.77 -9.50 9.57
C LYS A 141 -2.89 -8.53 9.19
N ALA A 142 -3.32 -7.69 10.14
CA ALA A 142 -4.31 -6.65 9.91
C ALA A 142 -3.87 -5.68 8.80
N HIS A 143 -2.62 -5.23 8.85
CA HIS A 143 -2.03 -4.30 7.89
C HIS A 143 -1.98 -4.89 6.47
N VAL A 144 -1.46 -6.12 6.32
CA VAL A 144 -1.36 -6.79 5.01
C VAL A 144 -2.74 -7.03 4.39
N ARG A 145 -3.70 -7.51 5.19
CA ARG A 145 -5.07 -7.75 4.72
C ARG A 145 -5.76 -6.47 4.27
N MET A 146 -5.65 -5.39 5.06
CA MET A 146 -6.27 -4.11 4.72
C MET A 146 -5.63 -3.43 3.51
N ILE A 147 -4.29 -3.42 3.39
CA ILE A 147 -3.64 -2.83 2.22
C ILE A 147 -3.89 -3.70 0.97
N GLY A 148 -3.81 -5.03 1.08
CA GLY A 148 -4.15 -5.92 -0.03
C GLY A 148 -5.57 -5.70 -0.55
N GLY A 149 -6.54 -5.63 0.38
CA GLY A 149 -7.95 -5.33 0.03
C GLY A 149 -8.14 -3.93 -0.56
N HIS A 150 -7.45 -2.91 -0.06
CA HIS A 150 -7.46 -1.55 -0.61
C HIS A 150 -6.99 -1.54 -2.08
N LEU A 151 -5.85 -2.15 -2.36
CA LEU A 151 -5.25 -2.18 -3.70
C LEU A 151 -6.11 -2.98 -4.69
N THR A 152 -6.65 -4.12 -4.25
CA THR A 152 -7.57 -4.93 -5.05
C THR A 152 -8.89 -4.17 -5.33
N SER A 153 -9.38 -3.37 -4.38
CA SER A 153 -10.52 -2.48 -4.59
C SER A 153 -10.24 -1.38 -5.61
N GLN A 154 -9.01 -0.82 -5.60
CA GLN A 154 -8.57 0.18 -6.57
C GLN A 154 -8.51 -0.40 -7.99
N ILE A 155 -8.00 -1.63 -8.14
CA ILE A 155 -8.02 -2.36 -9.41
C ILE A 155 -9.45 -2.52 -9.91
N ARG A 156 -10.37 -2.96 -9.05
CA ARG A 156 -11.78 -3.11 -9.42
C ARG A 156 -12.39 -1.79 -9.87
N TYR A 157 -12.07 -0.69 -9.19
CA TYR A 157 -12.51 0.65 -9.58
C TYR A 157 -12.08 0.98 -11.02
N TYR A 158 -10.81 0.78 -11.38
CA TYR A 158 -10.33 1.06 -12.73
C TYR A 158 -10.94 0.16 -13.79
N CYS A 159 -10.99 -1.16 -13.54
CA CYS A 159 -11.61 -2.12 -14.46
C CYS A 159 -13.06 -1.72 -14.77
N THR A 160 -13.79 -1.33 -13.73
CA THR A 160 -15.20 -1.01 -13.86
C THR A 160 -15.43 0.35 -14.53
N LYS A 161 -14.59 1.36 -14.23
CA LYS A 161 -14.65 2.68 -14.84
C LYS A 161 -14.32 2.65 -16.34
N GLU A 162 -13.38 1.80 -16.73
CA GLU A 162 -12.85 1.74 -18.11
C GLU A 162 -13.47 0.62 -18.94
N GLY A 163 -14.26 -0.27 -18.33
CA GLY A 163 -14.81 -1.46 -18.98
C GLY A 163 -13.75 -2.51 -19.35
N GLY A 164 -12.63 -2.49 -18.63
CA GLY A 164 -11.42 -3.27 -18.88
C GLY A 164 -11.31 -4.54 -18.04
N SER A 165 -10.36 -5.41 -18.42
CA SER A 165 -9.98 -6.60 -17.64
C SER A 165 -8.99 -6.25 -16.53
N ILE A 166 -8.99 -7.02 -15.44
CA ILE A 166 -7.98 -6.94 -14.38
C ILE A 166 -6.53 -7.08 -14.88
N ASN A 167 -6.35 -7.76 -16.01
CA ASN A 167 -5.04 -7.98 -16.63
C ASN A 167 -4.73 -6.98 -17.75
N GLU A 168 -5.57 -5.96 -17.95
CA GLU A 168 -5.31 -4.94 -18.95
C GLU A 168 -4.00 -4.19 -18.61
N PRO A 169 -3.06 -4.04 -19.56
CA PRO A 169 -1.77 -3.40 -19.29
C PRO A 169 -1.90 -2.00 -18.69
N SER A 170 -2.90 -1.23 -19.11
CA SER A 170 -3.21 0.11 -18.60
C SER A 170 -3.54 0.10 -17.10
N VAL A 171 -4.37 -0.87 -16.66
CA VAL A 171 -4.76 -1.06 -15.25
C VAL A 171 -3.54 -1.47 -14.41
N VAL A 172 -2.78 -2.45 -14.89
CA VAL A 172 -1.57 -2.94 -14.19
C VAL A 172 -0.53 -1.84 -14.04
N LEU A 173 -0.25 -1.08 -15.11
CA LEU A 173 0.71 0.02 -15.06
C LEU A 173 0.24 1.13 -14.11
N ARG A 174 -1.03 1.49 -14.16
CA ARG A 174 -1.58 2.53 -13.28
C ARG A 174 -1.49 2.14 -11.81
N THR A 175 -1.86 0.90 -11.47
CA THR A 175 -1.81 0.45 -10.07
C THR A 175 -0.38 0.23 -9.59
N ARG A 176 0.56 -0.19 -10.44
CA ARG A 176 1.97 -0.27 -10.06
C ARG A 176 2.61 1.10 -9.80
N THR A 177 2.25 2.09 -10.60
CA THR A 177 2.84 3.43 -10.51
C THR A 177 2.29 4.26 -9.36
N SER A 178 1.00 4.15 -9.05
CA SER A 178 0.34 4.99 -8.03
C SER A 178 0.46 4.46 -6.59
N ASN A 179 1.00 3.27 -6.37
CA ASN A 179 0.93 2.57 -5.08
C ASN A 179 2.31 2.23 -4.49
N ALA A 180 3.33 3.04 -4.77
CA ALA A 180 4.70 2.80 -4.29
C ALA A 180 4.77 2.68 -2.75
N LEU A 181 4.03 3.55 -2.04
CA LEU A 181 3.91 3.51 -0.58
C LEU A 181 3.28 2.20 -0.10
N ASP A 182 2.11 1.86 -0.63
CA ASP A 182 1.36 0.68 -0.21
C ASP A 182 2.14 -0.61 -0.49
N PHE A 183 2.83 -0.70 -1.63
CA PHE A 183 3.69 -1.84 -1.92
C PHE A 183 4.89 -1.92 -0.96
N ALA A 184 5.53 -0.80 -0.62
CA ALA A 184 6.63 -0.78 0.33
C ALA A 184 6.17 -1.24 1.74
N LEU A 185 4.99 -0.78 2.17
CA LEU A 185 4.37 -1.18 3.42
C LEU A 185 3.93 -2.66 3.41
N LEU A 186 3.41 -3.15 2.29
CA LEU A 186 3.12 -4.58 2.09
C LEU A 186 4.37 -5.43 2.24
N VAL A 187 5.50 -5.07 1.61
CA VAL A 187 6.76 -5.81 1.78
C VAL A 187 7.14 -5.92 3.26
N GLN A 188 7.02 -4.82 4.01
CA GLN A 188 7.34 -4.82 5.44
C GLN A 188 6.44 -5.75 6.26
N GLY A 189 5.13 -5.80 5.97
CA GLY A 189 4.20 -6.73 6.60
C GLY A 189 4.44 -8.18 6.19
N LEU A 190 4.57 -8.42 4.88
CA LEU A 190 4.69 -9.74 4.26
C LEU A 190 5.94 -10.49 4.72
N VAL A 191 7.09 -9.82 4.89
CA VAL A 191 8.30 -10.47 5.44
C VAL A 191 8.01 -11.09 6.80
N GLY A 192 7.29 -10.36 7.67
CA GLY A 192 6.90 -10.86 8.98
C GLY A 192 5.95 -12.05 8.92
N LEU A 193 4.95 -12.00 8.03
CA LEU A 193 4.00 -13.10 7.84
C LEU A 193 4.67 -14.33 7.23
N LEU A 194 5.58 -14.15 6.28
CA LEU A 194 6.33 -15.25 5.65
C LEU A 194 7.22 -15.97 6.66
N ARG A 195 7.90 -15.25 7.56
CA ARG A 195 8.64 -15.87 8.68
C ARG A 195 7.72 -16.68 9.60
N ALA A 196 6.58 -16.12 9.99
CA ALA A 196 5.63 -16.82 10.84
C ALA A 196 5.04 -18.05 10.14
N TYR A 197 4.78 -17.96 8.84
CA TYR A 197 4.36 -19.07 8.00
C TYR A 197 5.42 -20.17 7.92
N GLU A 198 6.69 -19.82 7.73
CA GLU A 198 7.82 -20.76 7.76
C GLU A 198 7.90 -21.50 9.10
N CYS A 199 7.89 -20.76 10.22
CA CYS A 199 7.88 -21.36 11.55
C CYS A 199 6.67 -22.29 11.79
N ALA A 200 5.47 -21.87 11.37
CA ALA A 200 4.25 -22.67 11.50
C ALA A 200 4.28 -23.93 10.61
N PHE A 201 4.87 -23.82 9.41
CA PHE A 201 5.09 -24.95 8.51
C PHE A 201 6.06 -25.97 9.11
N GLU A 202 7.20 -25.52 9.65
CA GLU A 202 8.23 -26.37 10.27
C GLU A 202 7.75 -27.05 11.57
N SER A 203 6.98 -26.34 12.38
CA SER A 203 6.42 -26.85 13.65
C SER A 203 5.17 -27.72 13.46
N GLY A 204 4.58 -27.75 12.27
CA GLY A 204 3.35 -28.47 12.00
C GLY A 204 2.07 -27.82 12.54
N ASP A 205 2.13 -26.55 12.98
CA ASP A 205 0.94 -25.80 13.39
C ASP A 205 0.10 -25.41 12.17
N GLN A 206 -0.79 -26.32 11.78
CA GLN A 206 -1.64 -26.16 10.61
C GLN A 206 -2.56 -24.92 10.71
N ARG A 207 -3.05 -24.58 11.90
CA ARG A 207 -3.99 -23.46 12.06
C ARG A 207 -3.27 -22.14 11.79
N MET A 208 -2.13 -21.94 12.46
CA MET A 208 -1.30 -20.77 12.26
C MET A 208 -0.80 -20.67 10.82
N ARG A 209 -0.37 -21.81 10.26
CA ARG A 209 0.09 -21.89 8.87
C ARG A 209 -0.97 -21.41 7.88
N LEU A 210 -2.20 -21.90 8.00
CA LEU A 210 -3.29 -21.52 7.09
C LEU A 210 -3.74 -20.07 7.31
N ASP A 211 -3.76 -19.56 8.54
CA ASP A 211 -4.07 -18.15 8.81
C ASP A 211 -3.03 -17.21 8.15
N MET A 212 -1.74 -17.53 8.28
CA MET A 212 -0.68 -16.76 7.63
C MET A 212 -0.74 -16.87 6.11
N ALA A 213 -0.96 -18.07 5.55
CA ALA A 213 -1.08 -18.25 4.11
C ALA A 213 -2.24 -17.42 3.51
N GLY A 214 -3.41 -17.42 4.15
CA GLY A 214 -4.56 -16.63 3.71
C GLY A 214 -4.24 -15.13 3.72
N ALA A 215 -3.63 -14.63 4.80
CA ALA A 215 -3.21 -13.24 4.89
C ALA A 215 -2.15 -12.86 3.83
N ILE A 216 -1.16 -13.73 3.57
CA ILE A 216 -0.16 -13.53 2.51
C ILE A 216 -0.82 -13.45 1.14
N CYS A 217 -1.75 -14.37 0.83
CA CYS A 217 -2.45 -14.40 -0.45
C CYS A 217 -3.33 -13.15 -0.67
N GLN A 218 -4.02 -12.69 0.37
CA GLN A 218 -4.74 -11.42 0.35
C GLN A 218 -3.80 -10.23 0.13
N GLY A 219 -2.62 -10.22 0.76
CA GLY A 219 -1.61 -9.17 0.60
C GLY A 219 -1.07 -9.03 -0.82
N ILE A 220 -0.76 -10.14 -1.49
CA ILE A 220 -0.22 -10.13 -2.86
C ILE A 220 -1.30 -10.04 -3.95
N SER A 221 -2.58 -10.11 -3.57
CA SER A 221 -3.70 -10.27 -4.50
C SER A 221 -3.83 -9.17 -5.56
N ALA A 222 -3.38 -7.96 -5.26
CA ALA A 222 -3.41 -6.85 -6.19
C ALA A 222 -2.46 -7.05 -7.39
N ASP A 223 -1.27 -7.61 -7.14
CA ASP A 223 -0.26 -7.81 -8.17
C ASP A 223 0.59 -9.08 -7.95
N PRO A 224 0.00 -10.27 -8.17
CA PRO A 224 0.70 -11.53 -7.90
C PRO A 224 1.96 -11.70 -8.75
N GLU A 225 1.98 -11.18 -9.98
CA GLU A 225 3.16 -11.23 -10.85
C GLU A 225 4.32 -10.45 -10.22
N LEU A 226 4.07 -9.23 -9.74
CA LEU A 226 5.11 -8.39 -9.15
C LEU A 226 5.70 -9.01 -7.88
N PHE A 227 4.83 -9.52 -7.01
CA PHE A 227 5.22 -10.06 -5.71
C PHE A 227 5.81 -11.48 -5.77
N LEU A 228 5.40 -12.33 -6.72
CA LEU A 228 5.88 -13.72 -6.81
C LEU A 228 6.99 -13.92 -7.83
N ASN A 229 6.88 -13.30 -9.01
CA ASN A 229 7.73 -13.61 -10.16
C ASN A 229 8.63 -12.46 -10.61
N ARG A 230 8.33 -11.21 -10.21
CA ARG A 230 9.11 -10.00 -10.56
C ARG A 230 9.64 -9.26 -9.34
N VAL A 231 10.13 -10.01 -8.35
CA VAL A 231 10.75 -9.47 -7.13
C VAL A 231 11.92 -8.53 -7.46
N ASP A 232 12.60 -8.77 -8.58
CA ASP A 232 13.65 -7.91 -9.12
C ASP A 232 13.14 -6.50 -9.52
N LEU A 233 11.91 -6.39 -10.03
CA LEU A 233 11.24 -5.12 -10.30
C LEU A 233 10.55 -4.53 -9.06
N LEU A 234 10.10 -5.37 -8.13
CA LEU A 234 9.43 -4.95 -6.90
C LEU A 234 10.29 -3.95 -6.11
N SER A 235 11.60 -4.16 -6.07
CA SER A 235 12.55 -3.20 -5.47
C SER A 235 12.35 -1.79 -6.02
N ALA A 236 12.42 -1.61 -7.34
CA ALA A 236 12.28 -0.29 -7.95
C ALA A 236 10.87 0.30 -7.81
N TYR A 237 9.82 -0.53 -7.82
CA TYR A 237 8.45 -0.06 -7.62
C TYR A 237 8.18 0.42 -6.18
N THR A 238 8.75 -0.25 -5.19
CA THR A 238 8.57 0.10 -3.78
C THR A 238 9.47 1.24 -3.31
N MET A 239 10.54 1.56 -4.04
CA MET A 239 11.43 2.64 -3.65
C MET A 239 10.80 4.02 -3.86
N ILE A 240 10.91 4.90 -2.85
CA ILE A 240 10.41 6.28 -2.87
C ILE A 240 11.60 7.21 -2.62
N GLU A 241 11.95 7.99 -3.64
CA GLU A 241 13.19 8.75 -3.71
C GLU A 241 13.43 9.61 -2.45
N HIS A 242 12.49 10.48 -2.11
CA HIS A 242 12.65 11.43 -1.00
C HIS A 242 12.54 10.80 0.41
N VAL A 243 12.16 9.52 0.50
CA VAL A 243 12.06 8.78 1.79
C VAL A 243 13.30 7.92 2.00
N PHE A 244 13.74 7.22 0.96
CA PHE A 244 14.75 6.17 1.05
C PHE A 244 16.12 6.57 0.56
N ILE A 245 16.25 7.69 -0.14
CA ILE A 245 17.52 8.22 -0.61
C ILE A 245 17.81 9.51 0.14
N ALA A 246 19.06 9.67 0.56
CA ALA A 246 19.57 10.85 1.24
C ALA A 246 20.91 11.26 0.64
N THR A 247 21.36 12.45 1.03
CA THR A 247 22.72 12.90 0.78
C THR A 247 23.47 12.87 2.11
N ASP A 248 24.63 12.25 2.15
CA ASP A 248 25.46 12.21 3.36
C ASP A 248 26.16 13.56 3.62
N GLY A 249 26.95 13.64 4.69
CA GLY A 249 27.69 14.85 5.05
C GLY A 249 28.77 15.26 4.05
N GLU A 250 29.15 14.36 3.14
CA GLU A 250 30.16 14.57 2.09
C GLU A 250 29.53 14.93 0.73
N GLY A 251 28.19 14.91 0.63
CA GLY A 251 27.48 15.19 -0.61
C GLY A 251 27.19 13.96 -1.45
N HIS A 252 27.50 12.75 -0.98
CA HIS A 252 27.25 11.52 -1.73
C HIS A 252 25.79 11.07 -1.59
N VAL A 253 25.24 10.55 -2.69
CA VAL A 253 23.92 9.93 -2.68
C VAL A 253 24.01 8.55 -2.02
N VAL A 254 23.29 8.37 -0.91
CA VAL A 254 23.26 7.15 -0.10
C VAL A 254 21.81 6.74 0.22
N TYR A 255 21.62 5.54 0.73
CA TYR A 255 20.35 5.19 1.35
C TYR A 255 20.15 5.97 2.66
N SER A 256 18.93 6.43 2.91
CA SER A 256 18.53 6.85 4.25
C SER A 256 18.44 5.64 5.18
N PRO A 257 18.37 5.80 6.51
CA PRO A 257 18.17 4.68 7.43
C PRO A 257 16.88 3.87 7.13
N LEU A 258 15.83 4.54 6.65
CA LEU A 258 14.61 3.87 6.20
C LEU A 258 14.86 3.09 4.89
N GLY A 259 15.63 3.66 3.97
CA GLY A 259 16.02 3.01 2.72
C GLY A 259 16.87 1.77 2.93
N GLU A 260 17.87 1.82 3.81
CA GLU A 260 18.72 0.67 4.16
C GLU A 260 17.88 -0.49 4.69
N ARG A 261 16.96 -0.17 5.61
CA ARG A 261 16.04 -1.16 6.17
C ARG A 261 15.12 -1.75 5.09
N HIS A 262 14.57 -0.91 4.21
CA HIS A 262 13.69 -1.37 3.14
C HIS A 262 14.42 -2.31 2.15
N VAL A 263 15.64 -1.95 1.76
CA VAL A 263 16.50 -2.82 0.93
C VAL A 263 16.79 -4.16 1.61
N GLN A 264 17.02 -4.16 2.92
CA GLN A 264 17.20 -5.40 3.67
C GLN A 264 15.92 -6.26 3.69
N LEU A 265 14.75 -5.64 3.88
CA LEU A 265 13.46 -6.33 3.81
C LEU A 265 13.19 -6.92 2.43
N LEU A 266 13.52 -6.22 1.34
CA LEU A 266 13.37 -6.73 -0.03
C LEU A 266 14.25 -7.96 -0.30
N LYS A 267 15.52 -7.95 0.14
CA LYS A 267 16.41 -9.11 0.04
C LYS A 267 15.84 -10.31 0.78
N GLU A 268 15.32 -10.06 1.97
CA GLU A 268 14.73 -11.10 2.79
C GLU A 268 13.43 -11.63 2.20
N TYR A 269 12.57 -10.74 1.70
CA TYR A 269 11.33 -11.08 1.02
C TYR A 269 11.60 -12.04 -0.15
N GLY A 270 12.57 -11.71 -1.01
CA GLY A 270 12.98 -12.57 -2.11
C GLY A 270 13.42 -13.96 -1.64
N ALA A 271 14.30 -14.02 -0.63
CA ALA A 271 14.76 -15.28 -0.06
C ALA A 271 13.63 -16.13 0.56
N LEU A 272 12.67 -15.49 1.24
CA LEU A 272 11.52 -16.17 1.84
C LEU A 272 10.57 -16.70 0.75
N ILE A 273 10.26 -15.91 -0.28
CA ILE A 273 9.45 -16.36 -1.42
C ILE A 273 10.14 -17.49 -2.19
N ASP A 274 11.46 -17.44 -2.38
CA ASP A 274 12.25 -18.54 -2.95
C ASP A 274 12.01 -19.86 -2.23
N ARG A 275 12.08 -19.86 -0.89
CA ARG A 275 11.90 -21.05 -0.06
C ARG A 275 10.44 -21.50 0.06
N LEU A 276 9.52 -20.56 0.26
CA LEU A 276 8.16 -20.84 0.72
C LEU A 276 7.12 -20.94 -0.41
N ILE A 277 7.50 -20.70 -1.66
CA ILE A 277 6.55 -20.75 -2.79
C ILE A 277 5.85 -22.10 -2.93
N GLN A 278 6.55 -23.22 -2.71
CA GLN A 278 5.96 -24.56 -2.89
C GLN A 278 4.98 -24.91 -1.77
N PRO A 279 5.30 -24.69 -0.48
CA PRO A 279 4.31 -24.75 0.59
C PRO A 279 3.11 -23.84 0.35
N LEU A 280 3.33 -22.57 -0.02
CA LEU A 280 2.25 -21.61 -0.29
C LEU A 280 1.35 -22.09 -1.43
N ARG A 281 1.93 -22.58 -2.53
CA ARG A 281 1.20 -23.18 -3.65
C ARG A 281 0.34 -24.37 -3.21
N SER A 282 0.81 -25.16 -2.24
CA SER A 282 0.08 -26.32 -1.72
C SER A 282 -1.08 -25.93 -0.81
N ASP A 283 -0.94 -24.85 -0.02
CA ASP A 283 -2.01 -24.34 0.84
C ASP A 283 -3.03 -23.47 0.07
N PHE A 284 -2.61 -22.81 -1.02
CA PHE A 284 -3.42 -21.85 -1.78
C PHE A 284 -4.81 -22.36 -2.24
N PRO A 285 -4.98 -23.62 -2.69
CA PRO A 285 -6.30 -24.17 -3.03
C PRO A 285 -7.37 -24.07 -1.93
N ARG A 286 -6.96 -23.91 -0.66
CA ARG A 286 -7.88 -23.74 0.47
C ARG A 286 -8.64 -22.41 0.43
N PHE A 287 -8.10 -21.38 -0.23
CA PHE A 287 -8.68 -20.04 -0.27
C PHE A 287 -9.50 -19.78 -1.54
N ARG A 288 -9.90 -20.83 -2.25
CA ARG A 288 -10.69 -20.70 -3.47
C ARG A 288 -12.05 -20.06 -3.17
N PRO A 289 -12.45 -18.99 -3.87
CA PRO A 289 -13.82 -18.47 -3.79
C PRO A 289 -14.83 -19.58 -4.07
N VAL A 290 -15.85 -19.68 -3.22
CA VAL A 290 -16.95 -20.65 -3.36
C VAL A 290 -18.17 -19.93 -3.88
N ASP A 291 -18.85 -20.50 -4.87
CA ASP A 291 -20.08 -19.91 -5.43
C ASP A 291 -21.15 -19.70 -4.35
N GLY A 292 -21.77 -18.52 -4.35
CA GLY A 292 -22.71 -18.09 -3.31
C GLY A 292 -22.08 -17.82 -1.92
N GLY A 293 -20.77 -17.96 -1.77
CA GLY A 293 -20.04 -17.69 -0.54
C GLY A 293 -19.33 -16.33 -0.55
N TYR A 294 -19.03 -15.83 0.64
CA TYR A 294 -18.12 -14.72 0.86
C TYR A 294 -16.67 -15.15 0.59
N SER A 295 -15.93 -14.27 -0.09
CA SER A 295 -14.48 -14.29 -0.24
C SER A 295 -13.88 -12.90 0.05
N PRO A 296 -12.78 -12.83 0.84
CA PRO A 296 -12.05 -11.58 1.03
C PRO A 296 -11.53 -10.96 -0.28
N TYR A 297 -11.27 -11.74 -1.34
CA TYR A 297 -10.81 -11.19 -2.62
C TYR A 297 -11.87 -10.34 -3.34
N GLY A 298 -13.15 -10.54 -3.01
CA GLY A 298 -14.27 -9.80 -3.60
C GLY A 298 -14.70 -8.58 -2.79
N VAL A 299 -14.10 -8.33 -1.62
CA VAL A 299 -14.43 -7.16 -0.80
C VAL A 299 -13.97 -5.89 -1.52
N ILE A 300 -14.81 -4.85 -1.48
CA ILE A 300 -14.50 -3.57 -2.11
C ILE A 300 -14.65 -2.48 -1.06
N PHE A 301 -13.55 -1.84 -0.73
CA PHE A 301 -13.50 -0.65 0.11
C PHE A 301 -12.42 0.28 -0.43
N GLY A 302 -12.65 1.60 -0.38
CA GLY A 302 -11.62 2.57 -0.75
C GLY A 302 -10.46 2.49 0.24
N LEU A 303 -10.37 3.44 1.18
CA LEU A 303 -9.39 3.36 2.25
C LEU A 303 -9.89 2.45 3.39
N PRO A 304 -9.00 1.89 4.23
CA PRO A 304 -9.40 1.13 5.41
C PRO A 304 -10.33 1.90 6.36
N SER A 305 -10.19 3.23 6.46
CA SER A 305 -11.13 4.08 7.20
C SER A 305 -12.56 4.03 6.65
N HIS A 306 -12.74 3.82 5.35
CA HIS A 306 -14.07 3.68 4.78
C HIS A 306 -14.75 2.39 5.24
N LEU A 307 -14.03 1.31 5.58
CA LEU A 307 -14.65 0.06 6.06
C LEU A 307 -15.46 0.29 7.33
N ILE A 308 -14.86 0.92 8.33
CA ILE A 308 -15.55 1.21 9.61
C ILE A 308 -16.75 2.15 9.39
N GLU A 309 -16.68 3.03 8.39
CA GLU A 309 -17.81 3.88 8.01
C GLU A 309 -18.96 3.07 7.45
N HIS A 310 -18.69 2.22 6.46
CA HIS A 310 -19.71 1.38 5.83
C HIS A 310 -20.35 0.44 6.86
N MET A 311 -19.55 -0.14 7.76
CA MET A 311 -20.05 -0.98 8.85
C MET A 311 -20.98 -0.19 9.79
N ALA A 312 -20.55 1.00 10.22
CA ALA A 312 -21.35 1.85 11.10
C ALA A 312 -22.65 2.33 10.43
N LEU A 313 -22.60 2.74 9.17
CA LEU A 313 -23.79 3.18 8.42
C LEU A 313 -24.74 2.01 8.15
N LYS A 314 -24.22 0.82 7.85
CA LYS A 314 -25.03 -0.38 7.67
C LYS A 314 -25.73 -0.79 8.96
N ALA A 315 -25.07 -0.62 10.10
CA ALA A 315 -25.66 -0.88 11.40
C ALA A 315 -26.85 0.00 11.77
N LEU A 316 -27.08 1.11 11.04
CA LEU A 316 -28.24 1.98 11.27
C LEU A 316 -29.54 1.41 10.69
N GLU A 317 -29.46 0.37 9.87
CA GLU A 317 -30.64 -0.31 9.32
C GLU A 317 -31.32 -1.21 10.38
N HIS A 318 -32.63 -1.40 10.25
CA HIS A 318 -33.42 -2.07 11.29
C HIS A 318 -33.07 -3.57 11.46
N ASP A 319 -32.73 -4.23 10.35
CA ASP A 319 -32.37 -5.63 10.22
C ASP A 319 -30.87 -5.81 9.96
N ALA A 320 -30.05 -4.85 10.40
CA ALA A 320 -28.62 -4.92 10.22
C ALA A 320 -28.03 -6.16 10.89
N GLU A 321 -27.19 -6.89 10.15
CA GLU A 321 -26.37 -7.95 10.71
C GLU A 321 -25.29 -7.35 11.62
N THR A 322 -25.25 -7.83 12.87
CA THR A 322 -24.38 -7.28 13.93
C THR A 322 -23.40 -8.30 14.50
N ARG A 323 -23.41 -9.54 14.00
CA ARG A 323 -22.49 -10.59 14.46
C ARG A 323 -21.05 -10.37 14.03
N PHE A 324 -20.84 -9.66 12.92
CA PHE A 324 -19.54 -9.51 12.30
C PHE A 324 -18.85 -8.19 12.68
N SER A 325 -17.53 -8.25 12.84
CA SER A 325 -16.62 -7.13 13.06
C SER A 325 -15.63 -6.96 11.90
N LEU A 326 -14.78 -5.94 11.97
CA LEU A 326 -13.79 -5.64 10.93
C LEU A 326 -12.87 -6.83 10.64
N GLU A 327 -12.46 -7.54 11.68
CA GLU A 327 -11.57 -8.70 11.57
C GLU A 327 -12.22 -9.79 10.70
N ASP A 328 -13.52 -10.03 10.90
CA ASP A 328 -14.28 -11.05 10.16
C ASP A 328 -14.23 -10.77 8.66
N VAL A 329 -14.22 -9.51 8.21
CA VAL A 329 -14.13 -9.15 6.79
C VAL A 329 -12.96 -9.86 6.10
N PHE A 330 -11.85 -10.07 6.80
CA PHE A 330 -10.66 -10.65 6.19
C PHE A 330 -10.41 -12.10 6.59
N GLU A 331 -11.32 -12.71 7.36
CA GLU A 331 -11.28 -14.13 7.66
C GLU A 331 -11.85 -14.94 6.49
N ASP A 332 -11.08 -15.93 6.06
CA ASP A 332 -11.49 -16.87 5.02
C ASP A 332 -12.53 -17.85 5.57
N ALA A 333 -13.53 -18.19 4.77
CA ALA A 333 -14.63 -19.09 5.14
C ALA A 333 -14.21 -20.55 5.38
N VAL A 334 -12.91 -20.87 5.33
CA VAL A 334 -12.37 -22.23 5.49
C VAL A 334 -12.80 -22.88 6.81
N PHE A 335 -13.11 -22.07 7.82
CA PHE A 335 -13.53 -22.52 9.15
C PHE A 335 -15.00 -22.20 9.48
N GLU A 336 -15.73 -21.57 8.56
CA GLU A 336 -17.12 -21.15 8.76
C GLU A 336 -18.09 -22.18 8.18
N ASP A 337 -19.26 -22.33 8.80
CA ASP A 337 -20.36 -23.07 8.18
C ASP A 337 -21.02 -22.28 7.03
N GLY A 338 -21.79 -22.97 6.20
CA GLY A 338 -22.40 -22.36 5.01
C GLY A 338 -23.37 -21.20 5.34
N ASP A 339 -24.06 -21.28 6.48
CA ASP A 339 -25.02 -20.25 6.90
C ASP A 339 -24.31 -18.97 7.36
N THR A 340 -23.20 -19.10 8.08
CA THR A 340 -22.34 -17.99 8.51
C THR A 340 -21.74 -17.30 7.29
N ASN A 341 -21.23 -18.08 6.35
CA ASN A 341 -20.64 -17.57 5.12
C ASN A 341 -21.66 -16.80 4.26
N ALA A 342 -22.88 -17.34 4.10
CA ALA A 342 -23.96 -16.66 3.39
C ALA A 342 -24.40 -15.36 4.09
N ALA A 343 -24.48 -15.35 5.43
CA ALA A 343 -24.80 -14.15 6.19
C ALA A 343 -23.71 -13.08 6.06
N LYS A 344 -22.44 -13.48 6.06
CA LYS A 344 -21.29 -12.58 5.85
C LYS A 344 -21.30 -11.97 4.46
N LEU A 345 -21.60 -12.76 3.44
CA LEU A 345 -21.79 -12.27 2.07
C LEU A 345 -22.92 -11.22 2.01
N ALA A 346 -24.08 -11.53 2.61
CA ALA A 346 -25.21 -10.60 2.66
C ALA A 346 -24.86 -9.29 3.38
N TRP A 347 -24.10 -9.39 4.48
CA TRP A 347 -23.62 -8.26 5.26
C TRP A 347 -22.71 -7.33 4.44
N VAL A 348 -21.65 -7.86 3.82
CA VAL A 348 -20.74 -7.08 2.97
C VAL A 348 -21.46 -6.48 1.76
N ASN A 349 -22.41 -7.20 1.17
CA ASN A 349 -23.23 -6.68 0.07
C ASN A 349 -24.14 -5.54 0.47
N GLY A 350 -24.55 -5.50 1.73
CA GLY A 350 -25.33 -4.41 2.28
C GLY A 350 -24.61 -3.07 2.24
N TRP A 351 -23.28 -3.05 2.41
CA TRP A 351 -22.49 -1.81 2.45
C TRP A 351 -22.59 -1.00 1.17
N ARG A 352 -22.67 -1.69 0.03
CA ARG A 352 -22.66 -1.07 -1.30
C ARG A 352 -24.02 -0.48 -1.66
N LYS A 353 -25.07 -0.95 -0.97
CA LYS A 353 -26.44 -0.46 -1.12
C LYS A 353 -26.72 0.75 -0.22
N LEU A 354 -25.72 1.22 0.52
CA LEU A 354 -25.90 2.34 1.43
C LEU A 354 -26.28 3.62 0.66
N PRO A 355 -27.22 4.44 1.18
CA PRO A 355 -27.79 5.58 0.45
C PRO A 355 -26.79 6.65 0.01
N HIS A 356 -25.68 6.82 0.73
CA HIS A 356 -24.64 7.81 0.42
C HIS A 356 -23.76 7.40 -0.77
N ILE A 357 -23.80 6.11 -1.16
CA ILE A 357 -23.08 5.62 -2.33
C ILE A 357 -23.91 5.98 -3.56
N GLY A 358 -23.34 6.79 -4.46
CA GLY A 358 -24.03 7.24 -5.66
C GLY A 358 -24.54 6.07 -6.51
N ARG A 359 -25.74 6.17 -7.08
CA ARG A 359 -26.37 5.06 -7.84
C ARG A 359 -25.52 4.54 -8.99
N GLU A 360 -24.72 5.41 -9.61
CA GLU A 360 -23.77 5.00 -10.65
C GLU A 360 -22.70 4.09 -10.08
N VAL A 361 -22.14 4.43 -8.91
CA VAL A 361 -21.22 3.58 -8.14
C VAL A 361 -21.94 2.28 -7.75
N GLN A 362 -23.16 2.33 -7.22
CA GLN A 362 -23.90 1.11 -6.85
C GLN A 362 -24.06 0.12 -8.01
N ARG A 363 -24.39 0.59 -9.22
CA ARG A 363 -24.54 -0.24 -10.43
C ARG A 363 -23.26 -0.93 -10.87
N LEU A 364 -22.10 -0.43 -10.42
CA LEU A 364 -20.78 -0.93 -10.78
C LEU A 364 -20.29 -2.04 -9.82
N TYR A 365 -20.96 -2.22 -8.67
CA TYR A 365 -20.43 -3.04 -7.57
C TYR A 365 -21.43 -4.02 -6.94
N ASP A 366 -22.09 -4.89 -7.73
CA ASP A 366 -22.57 -6.17 -7.16
C ASP A 366 -21.41 -6.98 -6.57
N TYR A 367 -21.67 -7.89 -5.61
CA TYR A 367 -20.60 -8.76 -5.12
C TYR A 367 -19.96 -9.47 -6.30
N PRO A 368 -18.69 -9.18 -6.61
CA PRO A 368 -18.16 -9.65 -7.85
C PRO A 368 -17.49 -10.97 -7.52
N GLN A 369 -18.29 -12.01 -7.28
CA GLN A 369 -17.79 -13.39 -7.16
C GLN A 369 -16.83 -13.68 -8.32
N GLN A 370 -17.22 -13.27 -9.53
CA GLN A 370 -16.37 -13.31 -10.71
C GLN A 370 -15.02 -12.59 -10.52
N PHE A 371 -15.00 -11.40 -9.91
CA PHE A 371 -13.75 -10.68 -9.66
C PHE A 371 -12.91 -11.36 -8.57
N ALA A 372 -13.53 -11.92 -7.54
CA ALA A 372 -12.83 -12.72 -6.54
C ALA A 372 -12.16 -13.94 -7.21
N GLU A 373 -12.85 -14.60 -8.13
CA GLU A 373 -12.33 -15.71 -8.95
C GLU A 373 -11.23 -15.26 -9.92
N GLU A 374 -11.36 -14.09 -10.54
CA GLU A 374 -10.33 -13.50 -11.41
C GLU A 374 -9.05 -13.18 -10.61
N VAL A 375 -9.19 -12.57 -9.42
CA VAL A 375 -8.08 -12.30 -8.50
C VAL A 375 -7.43 -13.61 -8.05
N TYR A 376 -8.22 -14.60 -7.65
CA TYR A 376 -7.74 -15.93 -7.29
C TYR A 376 -6.97 -16.58 -8.44
N GLY A 377 -7.53 -16.54 -9.66
CA GLY A 377 -6.91 -17.11 -10.86
C GLY A 377 -5.59 -16.44 -11.25
N ARG A 378 -5.44 -15.14 -11.00
CA ARG A 378 -4.14 -14.44 -11.17
C ARG A 378 -3.09 -14.98 -10.21
N ILE A 379 -3.45 -15.17 -8.93
CA ILE A 379 -2.54 -15.74 -7.93
C ILE A 379 -2.18 -17.18 -8.31
N GLU A 380 -3.18 -18.00 -8.69
CA GLU A 380 -2.98 -19.39 -9.11
C GLU A 380 -1.99 -19.51 -10.28
N THR A 381 -2.20 -18.66 -11.30
CA THR A 381 -1.35 -18.60 -12.50
C THR A 381 0.09 -18.27 -12.12
N GLU A 382 0.29 -17.23 -11.32
CA GLU A 382 1.63 -16.75 -10.97
C GLU A 382 2.33 -17.67 -9.97
N LEU A 383 1.60 -18.31 -9.04
CA LEU A 383 2.14 -19.38 -8.20
C LEU A 383 2.63 -20.56 -9.04
N SER A 384 2.01 -20.84 -10.19
CA SER A 384 2.36 -21.96 -11.08
C SER A 384 3.51 -21.66 -12.04
N ARG A 385 3.73 -20.39 -12.40
CA ARG A 385 4.57 -19.96 -13.54
C ARG A 385 6.10 -20.04 -13.36
N ARG A 386 6.60 -20.24 -12.14
CA ARG A 386 8.00 -19.95 -11.76
C ARG A 386 9.11 -20.70 -12.54
N GLU A 387 8.79 -21.71 -13.34
CA GLU A 387 9.77 -22.42 -14.17
C GLU A 387 10.21 -21.65 -15.44
N CYS A 388 9.54 -20.54 -15.79
CA CYS A 388 9.89 -19.71 -16.95
C CYS A 388 10.04 -18.22 -16.56
N VAL A 389 11.07 -17.89 -15.78
CA VAL A 389 11.39 -16.49 -15.46
C VAL A 389 11.90 -15.82 -16.73
N SER A 390 11.07 -14.94 -17.31
CA SER A 390 11.50 -14.10 -18.41
C SER A 390 12.65 -13.21 -17.95
N ARG A 391 13.74 -13.16 -18.72
CA ARG A 391 14.87 -12.28 -18.43
C ARG A 391 14.38 -10.84 -18.28
N THR A 392 14.65 -10.18 -17.16
CA THR A 392 14.41 -8.75 -17.01
C THR A 392 15.48 -7.96 -17.74
N GLY A 393 15.05 -6.93 -18.46
CA GLY A 393 15.94 -6.01 -19.16
C GLY A 393 16.77 -5.15 -18.21
N ARG A 394 17.83 -4.54 -18.73
CA ARG A 394 18.74 -3.67 -17.99
C ARG A 394 18.67 -2.24 -18.48
N LEU A 395 18.88 -1.30 -17.54
CA LEU A 395 18.95 0.13 -17.82
C LEU A 395 20.40 0.60 -17.81
N TYR A 396 20.90 1.01 -18.97
CA TYR A 396 22.29 1.42 -19.17
C TYR A 396 22.42 2.94 -19.07
N ILE A 397 23.26 3.42 -18.15
CA ILE A 397 23.52 4.85 -17.99
C ILE A 397 24.80 5.19 -18.75
N VAL A 398 24.70 6.05 -19.76
CA VAL A 398 25.79 6.46 -20.64
C VAL A 398 26.15 7.93 -20.38
N PHE A 399 27.39 8.17 -19.95
CA PHE A 399 27.88 9.53 -19.69
C PHE A 399 28.48 10.20 -20.94
N ASP A 400 29.11 9.41 -21.80
CA ASP A 400 29.68 9.86 -23.06
C ASP A 400 29.21 8.94 -24.20
N PRO A 401 28.28 9.40 -25.05
CA PRO A 401 27.75 8.58 -26.13
C PRO A 401 28.75 8.32 -27.27
N GLU A 402 29.85 9.07 -27.36
CA GLU A 402 30.81 8.93 -28.48
C GLU A 402 31.86 7.85 -28.22
N THR A 403 32.16 7.54 -26.97
CA THR A 403 33.24 6.63 -26.60
C THR A 403 32.81 5.17 -26.41
N ASP A 404 31.51 4.89 -26.32
CA ASP A 404 31.01 3.53 -26.06
C ASP A 404 30.26 2.90 -27.25
N SER A 405 31.02 2.23 -28.12
CA SER A 405 30.47 1.55 -29.30
C SER A 405 29.52 0.40 -28.97
N LYS A 406 29.57 -0.17 -27.75
CA LYS A 406 28.64 -1.25 -27.33
C LYS A 406 27.33 -0.66 -26.85
N ALA A 407 27.39 0.41 -26.06
CA ALA A 407 26.20 1.14 -25.61
C ALA A 407 25.35 1.65 -26.78
N ALA A 408 25.98 2.01 -27.91
CA ALA A 408 25.30 2.49 -29.10
C ALA A 408 24.33 1.49 -29.73
N ALA A 409 24.50 0.18 -29.49
CA ALA A 409 23.59 -0.86 -29.99
C ALA A 409 22.31 -1.00 -29.15
N ILE A 410 22.29 -0.45 -27.93
CA ILE A 410 21.16 -0.53 -27.01
C ILE A 410 20.16 0.60 -27.35
N PRO A 411 18.85 0.30 -27.52
CA PRO A 411 17.86 1.32 -27.82
C PRO A 411 17.80 2.41 -26.75
N GLU A 412 17.77 3.67 -27.18
CA GLU A 412 17.56 4.80 -26.28
C GLU A 412 16.13 4.81 -25.73
N LEU A 413 16.00 5.18 -24.46
CA LEU A 413 14.71 5.21 -23.80
C LEU A 413 13.81 6.29 -24.44
N PRO A 414 12.57 5.95 -24.86
CA PRO A 414 11.66 6.92 -25.46
C PRO A 414 11.31 8.12 -24.55
N ALA A 415 11.15 9.29 -25.15
CA ALA A 415 10.83 10.55 -24.47
C ALA A 415 9.59 10.50 -23.55
N ARG A 416 8.60 9.63 -23.85
CA ARG A 416 7.38 9.47 -23.04
C ARG A 416 7.61 9.03 -21.59
N TYR A 417 8.78 8.42 -21.32
CA TYR A 417 9.18 8.00 -19.98
C TYR A 417 9.87 9.12 -19.18
N PHE A 418 10.06 10.29 -19.80
CA PHE A 418 10.55 11.48 -19.13
C PHE A 418 9.38 12.48 -18.99
N GLY A 419 9.19 13.02 -17.80
CA GLY A 419 8.35 14.20 -17.57
C GLY A 419 9.22 15.41 -17.30
N SER A 420 8.88 16.58 -17.84
CA SER A 420 9.65 17.80 -17.59
C SER A 420 8.79 19.05 -17.46
N SER A 421 9.17 19.92 -16.52
CA SER A 421 8.66 21.30 -16.42
C SER A 421 9.56 22.33 -17.10
N ASP A 422 10.69 21.90 -17.67
CA ASP A 422 11.49 22.73 -18.55
C ASP A 422 10.82 22.80 -19.94
N SER A 423 10.26 23.98 -20.23
CA SER A 423 9.56 24.23 -21.50
C SER A 423 10.42 23.99 -22.74
N GLN A 424 11.74 24.16 -22.67
CA GLN A 424 12.63 23.94 -23.81
C GLN A 424 12.80 22.44 -24.09
N ILE A 425 12.92 21.63 -23.04
CA ILE A 425 13.04 20.17 -23.14
C ILE A 425 11.73 19.56 -23.64
N ALA A 426 10.60 20.03 -23.12
CA ALA A 426 9.28 19.61 -23.59
C ALA A 426 9.03 20.03 -25.06
N ALA A 427 9.38 21.26 -25.44
CA ALA A 427 9.26 21.74 -26.82
C ALA A 427 10.16 20.98 -27.81
N ALA A 428 11.30 20.47 -27.35
CA ALA A 428 12.18 19.60 -28.12
C ALA A 428 11.70 18.15 -28.21
N HIS A 429 10.53 17.83 -27.66
CA HIS A 429 9.96 16.47 -27.59
C HIS A 429 10.88 15.44 -26.93
N LYS A 430 11.72 15.89 -25.98
CA LYS A 430 12.61 15.02 -25.20
C LYS A 430 11.97 14.52 -23.90
N ALA A 431 10.88 15.14 -23.48
CA ALA A 431 10.07 14.74 -22.33
C ALA A 431 8.61 15.18 -22.55
N GLU A 432 7.67 14.52 -21.88
CA GLU A 432 6.29 14.99 -21.78
C GLU A 432 6.20 16.24 -20.91
N PRO A 433 5.34 17.21 -21.25
CA PRO A 433 5.18 18.43 -20.49
C PRO A 433 4.47 18.16 -19.16
N TYR A 434 5.05 18.65 -18.08
CA TYR A 434 4.46 18.66 -16.75
C TYR A 434 4.56 20.07 -16.18
N ASP A 435 3.62 20.45 -15.32
CA ASP A 435 3.88 21.58 -14.44
C ASP A 435 4.78 21.15 -13.26
N ARG A 436 5.47 22.13 -12.64
CA ARG A 436 6.38 21.85 -11.54
C ARG A 436 5.67 21.23 -10.33
N ALA A 437 4.43 21.63 -10.05
CA ALA A 437 3.68 21.13 -8.90
C ALA A 437 3.31 19.64 -9.10
N GLN A 438 2.93 19.24 -10.30
CA GLN A 438 2.68 17.84 -10.67
C GLN A 438 3.92 16.97 -10.52
N LEU A 439 5.10 17.43 -10.95
CA LEU A 439 6.34 16.68 -10.75
C LEU A 439 6.70 16.54 -9.26
N LEU A 440 6.53 17.60 -8.47
CA LEU A 440 6.80 17.51 -7.04
C LEU A 440 5.79 16.61 -6.31
N ALA A 441 4.52 16.63 -6.71
CA ALA A 441 3.50 15.72 -6.21
C ALA A 441 3.83 14.27 -6.58
N GLY A 442 4.14 13.98 -7.85
CA GLY A 442 4.54 12.64 -8.28
C GLY A 442 5.82 12.13 -7.61
N ARG A 443 6.79 13.01 -7.32
CA ARG A 443 7.98 12.66 -6.52
C ARG A 443 7.62 12.29 -5.08
N ARG A 444 6.65 12.99 -4.48
CA ARG A 444 6.14 12.68 -3.14
C ARG A 444 5.34 11.38 -3.11
N GLU A 445 4.59 11.08 -4.16
CA GLU A 445 3.78 9.85 -4.26
C GLU A 445 4.59 8.65 -4.75
N GLY A 446 5.84 8.86 -5.17
CA GLY A 446 6.75 7.79 -5.60
C GLY A 446 6.48 7.31 -7.02
N HIS A 447 5.93 8.14 -7.90
CA HIS A 447 5.66 7.83 -9.31
C HIS A 447 6.92 7.75 -10.19
N PHE A 448 8.04 8.30 -9.70
CA PHE A 448 9.29 8.43 -10.45
C PHE A 448 10.39 7.55 -9.87
N LEU A 449 11.27 7.08 -10.75
CA LEU A 449 12.51 6.39 -10.38
C LEU A 449 13.59 7.37 -9.92
N VAL A 450 13.66 8.52 -10.59
CA VAL A 450 14.55 9.62 -10.23
C VAL A 450 13.95 10.93 -10.74
N SER A 451 14.17 12.00 -10.00
CA SER A 451 13.85 13.37 -10.39
C SER A 451 15.00 14.31 -10.04
N TYR A 452 15.24 15.32 -10.88
CA TYR A 452 16.30 16.29 -10.67
C TYR A 452 15.96 17.66 -11.26
N GLU A 453 16.59 18.69 -10.69
CA GLU A 453 16.45 20.06 -11.14
C GLU A 453 17.47 20.37 -12.25
N THR A 454 17.05 21.20 -13.18
CA THR A 454 17.83 21.74 -14.30
C THR A 454 17.72 23.26 -14.28
N PRO A 455 18.56 23.99 -15.03
CA PRO A 455 18.45 25.45 -15.10
C PRO A 455 17.08 25.97 -15.56
N GLY A 456 16.36 25.20 -16.38
CA GLY A 456 15.06 25.58 -16.94
C GLY A 456 13.84 24.97 -16.25
N GLY A 457 14.00 24.07 -15.29
CA GLY A 457 12.89 23.39 -14.63
C GLY A 457 13.28 22.07 -13.98
N TRP A 458 12.34 21.13 -13.92
CA TRP A 458 12.55 19.78 -13.36
C TRP A 458 12.43 18.73 -14.45
N ILE A 459 13.13 17.62 -14.29
CA ILE A 459 12.98 16.40 -15.09
C ILE A 459 12.74 15.22 -14.14
N ALA A 460 11.90 14.29 -14.54
CA ALA A 460 11.70 13.03 -13.84
C ALA A 460 11.63 11.85 -14.81
N LEU A 461 12.15 10.70 -14.38
CA LEU A 461 12.07 9.41 -15.06
C LEU A 461 10.94 8.59 -14.45
N LYS A 462 9.96 8.21 -15.25
CA LYS A 462 8.74 7.55 -14.75
C LYS A 462 8.88 6.04 -14.57
N LYS A 463 8.11 5.46 -13.63
CA LYS A 463 8.17 4.04 -13.28
C LYS A 463 7.55 3.10 -14.31
N GLU A 464 6.72 3.57 -15.25
CA GLU A 464 6.08 2.74 -16.28
C GLU A 464 7.10 1.96 -17.12
N LEU A 465 8.31 2.50 -17.30
CA LEU A 465 9.39 1.81 -18.01
C LEU A 465 9.78 0.47 -17.37
N LEU A 466 9.61 0.33 -16.05
CA LEU A 466 9.94 -0.90 -15.33
C LEU A 466 9.11 -2.07 -15.84
N THR A 467 7.83 -1.86 -16.18
CA THR A 467 6.97 -2.93 -16.72
C THR A 467 6.96 -2.92 -18.24
N GLU A 468 6.85 -1.77 -18.89
CA GLU A 468 6.73 -1.73 -20.34
C GLU A 468 8.05 -2.11 -21.05
N VAL A 469 9.20 -1.76 -20.49
CA VAL A 469 10.51 -1.93 -21.13
C VAL A 469 11.28 -3.07 -20.47
N LEU A 470 11.71 -2.87 -19.21
CA LEU A 470 12.52 -3.86 -18.49
C LEU A 470 11.69 -5.13 -18.20
N GLY A 471 10.41 -4.93 -17.90
CA GLY A 471 9.38 -5.93 -17.71
C GLY A 471 9.29 -6.91 -18.86
N ALA A 472 9.36 -6.38 -20.08
CA ALA A 472 9.34 -7.13 -21.34
C ALA A 472 10.70 -7.70 -21.75
N GLY A 473 11.71 -7.65 -20.87
CA GLY A 473 13.05 -8.18 -21.11
C GLY A 473 13.93 -7.36 -22.06
N ARG A 474 13.51 -6.12 -22.36
CA ARG A 474 14.22 -5.21 -23.25
C ARG A 474 15.19 -4.35 -22.47
N ASP A 475 16.42 -4.33 -22.96
CA ASP A 475 17.44 -3.42 -22.47
C ASP A 475 17.17 -2.01 -23.02
N ALA A 476 17.51 -0.97 -22.25
CA ALA A 476 17.37 0.42 -22.66
C ALA A 476 18.55 1.25 -22.16
N ARG A 477 18.92 2.31 -22.89
CA ARG A 477 19.95 3.26 -22.46
C ARG A 477 19.37 4.64 -22.16
N ILE A 478 19.98 5.33 -21.20
CA ILE A 478 19.75 6.73 -20.87
C ILE A 478 21.09 7.46 -21.05
N ALA A 479 21.09 8.51 -21.87
CA ALA A 479 22.24 9.38 -22.07
C ALA A 479 22.04 10.73 -21.38
N GLY A 480 23.14 11.35 -20.93
CA GLY A 480 23.14 12.74 -20.45
C GLY A 480 22.48 12.96 -19.09
N LEU A 481 22.32 11.91 -18.28
CA LEU A 481 21.82 12.03 -16.92
C LEU A 481 22.89 12.69 -16.01
N PRO A 482 22.56 13.73 -15.21
CA PRO A 482 23.50 14.28 -14.24
C PRO A 482 24.03 13.23 -13.28
N LEU A 483 25.24 13.41 -12.78
CA LEU A 483 25.93 12.41 -11.97
C LEU A 483 25.13 11.99 -10.73
N ASP A 484 24.59 12.96 -10.00
CA ASP A 484 23.82 12.71 -8.78
C ASP A 484 22.52 11.97 -9.11
N ALA A 485 21.83 12.36 -10.18
CA ALA A 485 20.64 11.66 -10.65
C ALA A 485 20.95 10.22 -11.10
N ALA A 486 22.11 9.99 -11.74
CA ALA A 486 22.57 8.65 -12.07
C ALA A 486 22.85 7.80 -10.82
N GLN A 487 23.40 8.39 -9.76
CA GLN A 487 23.62 7.70 -8.49
C GLN A 487 22.29 7.36 -7.79
N VAL A 488 21.34 8.30 -7.74
CA VAL A 488 19.97 8.04 -7.23
C VAL A 488 19.33 6.88 -7.98
N LEU A 489 19.37 6.92 -9.31
CA LEU A 489 18.78 5.88 -10.15
C LEU A 489 19.40 4.50 -9.89
N ARG A 490 20.72 4.41 -9.66
CA ARG A 490 21.40 3.15 -9.31
C ARG A 490 20.92 2.57 -7.99
N LEU A 491 20.69 3.41 -6.97
CA LEU A 491 20.16 2.96 -5.70
C LEU A 491 18.70 2.51 -5.85
N MET A 492 17.86 3.33 -6.46
CA MET A 492 16.44 3.06 -6.69
C MET A 492 16.21 1.79 -7.53
N CYS A 493 17.11 1.50 -8.47
CA CYS A 493 17.03 0.37 -9.40
C CYS A 493 18.19 -0.62 -9.20
N THR A 494 18.53 -0.92 -7.95
CA THR A 494 19.63 -1.85 -7.61
C THR A 494 19.45 -3.18 -8.34
N GLY A 495 20.47 -3.59 -9.09
CA GLY A 495 20.42 -4.83 -9.87
C GLY A 495 19.63 -4.74 -11.17
N LEU A 496 19.13 -3.57 -11.57
CA LEU A 496 18.54 -3.31 -12.89
C LEU A 496 19.39 -2.34 -13.72
N THR A 497 20.18 -1.48 -13.08
CA THR A 497 21.06 -0.54 -13.78
C THR A 497 22.44 -1.12 -14.10
N SER A 498 23.05 -0.69 -15.19
CA SER A 498 24.44 -0.95 -15.56
C SER A 498 25.11 0.31 -16.07
N THR A 499 26.42 0.41 -15.88
CA THR A 499 27.20 1.59 -16.27
C THR A 499 28.28 1.15 -17.23
N GLU A 500 28.29 1.71 -18.43
CA GLU A 500 29.35 1.48 -19.39
C GLU A 500 30.22 2.75 -19.47
N GLY A 501 31.54 2.58 -19.66
CA GLY A 501 32.43 3.70 -19.98
C GLY A 501 33.31 4.34 -18.89
N ALA A 502 33.37 3.87 -17.64
CA ALA A 502 34.47 4.23 -16.73
C ALA A 502 34.60 3.24 -15.54
N PRO A 503 35.80 2.72 -15.23
CA PRO A 503 36.05 2.17 -13.91
C PRO A 503 35.96 3.32 -12.91
N TRP A 504 34.84 3.41 -12.20
CA TRP A 504 34.78 4.21 -10.99
C TRP A 504 35.81 3.60 -10.05
N THR A 505 36.97 4.25 -9.92
CA THR A 505 37.84 3.97 -8.79
C THR A 505 37.00 4.24 -7.54
N THR A 506 36.62 3.19 -6.83
CA THR A 506 36.05 3.25 -5.47
C THR A 506 37.10 3.71 -4.46
N GLY A 507 37.87 4.74 -4.82
CA GLY A 507 39.02 5.23 -4.09
C GLY A 507 38.70 6.58 -3.45
N ALA A 508 38.91 6.65 -2.15
CA ALA A 508 38.97 7.85 -1.34
C ALA A 508 40.03 8.85 -1.86
N GLY A 509 39.71 9.54 -2.96
CA GLY A 509 40.52 10.60 -3.55
C GLY A 509 39.72 11.88 -3.59
N SER A 510 39.93 12.76 -2.60
CA SER A 510 39.31 14.08 -2.59
C SER A 510 39.73 14.87 -3.82
N VAL A 511 38.81 15.11 -4.74
CA VAL A 511 38.94 16.18 -5.73
C VAL A 511 38.14 17.35 -5.20
N ALA A 512 38.85 18.35 -4.68
CA ALA A 512 38.25 19.57 -4.16
C ALA A 512 37.60 20.37 -5.31
N PHE A 513 36.28 20.51 -5.28
CA PHE A 513 35.57 21.50 -6.09
C PHE A 513 35.56 22.87 -5.38
N PRO A 514 35.61 23.98 -6.12
CA PRO A 514 35.66 25.31 -5.54
C PRO A 514 34.33 25.62 -4.84
N THR A 515 34.41 25.87 -3.53
CA THR A 515 33.29 26.25 -2.68
C THR A 515 32.75 27.62 -3.14
N VAL A 516 31.53 27.65 -3.67
CA VAL A 516 30.81 28.90 -3.91
C VAL A 516 30.43 29.48 -2.54
N ARG A 517 31.10 30.57 -2.16
CA ARG A 517 30.77 31.33 -0.94
C ARG A 517 29.35 31.91 -1.05
N ALA A 518 28.50 31.57 -0.10
CA ALA A 518 27.23 32.26 0.13
C ALA A 518 27.47 33.76 0.41
N PRO A 519 26.60 34.67 -0.08
CA PRO A 519 26.72 36.10 0.16
C PRO A 519 26.51 36.39 1.65
N ARG A 520 27.47 37.08 2.27
CA ARG A 520 27.34 37.60 3.63
C ARG A 520 26.23 38.65 3.65
N GLY A 521 25.16 38.37 4.39
CA GLY A 521 24.18 39.40 4.76
C GLY A 521 24.85 40.45 5.64
N SER A 522 24.79 41.71 5.21
CA SER A 522 25.11 42.89 6.02
C SER A 522 24.04 43.09 7.08
N ARG A 523 24.47 43.35 8.32
CA ARG A 523 23.63 43.90 9.39
C ARG A 523 23.36 45.37 9.17
#